data_AF-A0A7S0YHT2-F1
#
_entry.id   AF-A0A7S0YHT2-F1
#
_cell.length_a   1.000
_cell.length_b   1.000
_cell.length_c   1.000
_cell.angle_alpha   90.00
_cell.angle_beta   90.00
_cell.angle_gamma   90.00
#
_symmetry.space_group_name_H-M   'P 1'
#
loop_
_entity.id
_entity.type
_entity.pdbx_description
1 polymer ?
#
loop_
_entity_poly.entity_id
_entity_poly.type
_entity_poly.pdbx_seq_one_letter_code
_entity_poly.pdbx_strand_id
1 'polypeptide(L)'
;RVTLVQGPPGTGKTHTSLRILTWWVRSMCHGGGPVLATSDSNIAVDNLLEGLVKAGIRVVRLGRPDRVRPELLQYCVDVLQPGQTEINWGAKAAAIKNAQVVCSTCVGTGSDQLEGIYFSAVLLDEASQITESASLIPLCRGCQQLVLVGDQCQLPPTVA
;
A
#
# COMPACT_ATOMS: atom_id res chain seq x y z
N ARG A 1 -10.68 -14.11 -4.57
CA ARG A 1 -11.83 -13.26 -4.98
C ARG A 1 -11.32 -11.94 -5.52
N VAL A 2 -11.84 -11.49 -6.66
CA VAL A 2 -11.48 -10.20 -7.28
C VAL A 2 -12.72 -9.30 -7.31
N THR A 3 -12.55 -8.03 -6.97
CA THR A 3 -13.60 -7.00 -7.00
C THR A 3 -13.08 -5.77 -7.74
N LEU A 4 -13.89 -5.21 -8.63
CA LEU A 4 -13.62 -3.95 -9.31
C LEU A 4 -14.55 -2.86 -8.77
N VAL A 5 -13.97 -1.69 -8.48
CA VAL A 5 -14.70 -0.48 -8.10
C VAL A 5 -14.38 0.60 -9.12
N GLN A 6 -15.36 0.91 -9.97
CA GLN A 6 -15.27 2.02 -10.91
C GLN A 6 -15.71 3.32 -10.21
N GLY A 7 -14.92 4.39 -10.33
CA GLY A 7 -15.28 5.71 -9.82
C GLY A 7 -14.88 6.84 -10.76
N PRO A 8 -15.83 7.56 -11.40
CA PRO A 8 -15.57 8.76 -12.18
C PRO A 8 -14.73 9.85 -11.45
N PRO A 9 -14.28 10.91 -12.15
CA PRO A 9 -13.61 12.02 -11.49
C PRO A 9 -14.48 12.65 -10.38
N GLY A 10 -13.89 12.91 -9.21
CA GLY A 10 -14.58 13.53 -8.09
C GLY A 10 -15.49 12.62 -7.24
N THR A 11 -15.66 11.33 -7.57
CA THR A 11 -16.56 10.42 -6.84
C THR A 11 -15.97 9.81 -5.57
N GLY A 12 -14.82 10.31 -5.11
CA GLY A 12 -14.20 9.85 -3.86
C GLY A 12 -13.60 8.45 -3.91
N LYS A 13 -13.01 8.02 -5.04
CA LYS A 13 -12.31 6.71 -5.18
C LYS A 13 -11.37 6.41 -4.01
N THR A 14 -10.41 7.30 -3.75
CA THR A 14 -9.45 7.15 -2.64
C THR A 14 -10.16 7.12 -1.28
N HIS A 15 -11.25 7.89 -1.10
CA HIS A 15 -12.04 7.81 0.13
C HIS A 15 -12.66 6.42 0.30
N THR A 16 -13.23 5.86 -0.76
CA THR A 16 -13.73 4.48 -0.77
C THR A 16 -12.61 3.47 -0.49
N SER A 17 -11.43 3.61 -1.10
CA SER A 17 -10.25 2.78 -0.83
C SER A 17 -9.88 2.79 0.66
N LEU A 18 -9.85 3.98 1.28
CA LEU A 18 -9.60 4.14 2.72
C LEU A 18 -10.66 3.46 3.59
N ARG A 19 -11.94 3.56 3.21
CA ARG A 19 -13.04 2.90 3.93
C ARG A 19 -12.95 1.38 3.84
N ILE A 20 -12.60 0.84 2.68
CA ILE A 20 -12.39 -0.59 2.48
C ILE A 20 -11.21 -1.08 3.33
N LEU A 21 -10.07 -0.40 3.27
CA LEU A 21 -8.88 -0.74 4.07
C LEU A 21 -9.18 -0.69 5.57
N THR A 22 -9.83 0.38 6.02
CA THR A 22 -10.21 0.55 7.43
C THR A 22 -11.18 -0.54 7.88
N TRP A 23 -12.14 -0.91 7.05
CA TRP A 23 -13.08 -1.99 7.32
C TRP A 23 -12.35 -3.34 7.41
N TRP A 24 -11.47 -3.65 6.45
CA TRP A 24 -10.63 -4.85 6.48
C TRP A 24 -9.83 -4.97 7.77
N VAL A 25 -9.13 -3.91 8.17
CA VAL A 25 -8.34 -3.91 9.41
C VAL A 25 -9.21 -4.14 10.65
N ARG A 26 -10.43 -3.59 10.68
CA ARG A 26 -11.34 -3.71 11.84
C ARG A 26 -12.10 -5.03 11.87
N SER A 27 -12.36 -5.63 10.72
CA SER A 27 -13.13 -6.87 10.58
C SER A 27 -12.28 -8.13 10.58
N MET A 28 -10.99 -8.04 10.23
CA MET A 28 -10.07 -9.17 10.38
C MET A 28 -9.69 -9.34 11.85
N CYS A 29 -10.13 -10.45 12.46
CA CYS A 29 -9.66 -10.86 13.79
C CYS A 29 -8.13 -11.04 13.78
N HIS A 30 -7.49 -10.76 14.92
CA HIS A 30 -6.04 -10.64 15.06
C HIS A 30 -5.35 -11.97 14.70
N GLY A 31 -4.85 -12.08 13.46
CA GLY A 31 -4.19 -13.31 12.98
C GLY A 31 -3.87 -13.37 11.47
N GLY A 32 -4.46 -12.50 10.65
CA GLY A 32 -4.33 -12.53 9.18
C GLY A 32 -3.11 -11.84 8.55
N GLY A 33 -2.17 -11.32 9.36
CA GLY A 33 -1.08 -10.46 8.88
C GLY A 33 -1.57 -9.06 8.44
N PRO A 34 -0.65 -8.18 7.99
CA PRO A 34 -1.02 -6.86 7.48
C PRO A 34 -1.81 -6.94 6.17
N VAL A 35 -2.58 -5.89 5.89
CA VAL A 35 -3.21 -5.65 4.58
C VAL A 35 -2.26 -4.84 3.69
N LEU A 36 -2.27 -5.10 2.39
CA LEU A 36 -1.46 -4.34 1.42
C LEU A 36 -2.30 -3.29 0.70
N ALA A 37 -1.89 -2.02 0.80
CA ALA A 37 -2.46 -0.89 0.07
C ALA A 37 -1.44 -0.37 -0.94
N THR A 38 -1.80 -0.34 -2.22
CA THR A 38 -0.86 -0.01 -3.30
C THR A 38 -1.45 0.87 -4.37
N SER A 39 -0.57 1.53 -5.12
CA SER A 39 -0.86 2.25 -6.37
C SER A 39 0.42 2.29 -7.22
N ASP A 40 0.40 2.84 -8.43
CA ASP A 40 1.62 3.00 -9.24
C ASP A 40 2.38 4.29 -8.92
N SER A 41 1.70 5.33 -8.40
CA SER A 41 2.33 6.61 -8.08
C SER A 41 2.61 6.78 -6.58
N ASN A 42 3.75 7.41 -6.25
CA ASN A 42 4.06 7.73 -4.84
C ASN A 42 3.03 8.68 -4.23
N ILE A 43 2.49 9.62 -5.00
CA ILE A 43 1.46 10.56 -4.53
C ILE A 43 0.18 9.83 -4.12
N ALA A 44 -0.30 8.88 -4.92
CA ALA A 44 -1.49 8.09 -4.57
C ALA A 44 -1.25 7.22 -3.32
N VAL A 45 -0.08 6.57 -3.21
CA VAL A 45 0.29 5.80 -2.02
C VAL A 45 0.33 6.70 -0.77
N ASP A 46 0.89 7.90 -0.89
CA ASP A 46 0.98 8.84 0.22
C ASP A 46 -0.38 9.42 0.61
N ASN A 47 -1.33 9.55 -0.34
CA ASN A 47 -2.73 9.91 -0.04
C ASN A 47 -3.43 8.82 0.78
N LEU A 48 -3.22 7.55 0.41
CA LEU A 48 -3.73 6.41 1.19
C LEU A 48 -3.10 6.38 2.59
N LEU A 49 -1.78 6.55 2.67
CA LEU A 49 -1.05 6.60 3.95
C LEU A 49 -1.61 7.67 4.88
N GLU A 50 -1.74 8.91 4.40
CA GLU A 50 -2.27 10.03 5.18
C GLU A 50 -3.70 9.75 5.67
N GLY A 51 -4.56 9.21 4.80
CA GLY A 51 -5.93 8.88 5.16
C GLY A 51 -6.03 7.77 6.23
N LEU A 52 -5.16 6.76 6.15
CA LEU A 52 -5.09 5.68 7.14
C LEU A 52 -4.57 6.17 8.50
N VAL A 53 -3.55 7.03 8.49
CA VAL A 53 -3.04 7.69 9.70
C VAL A 53 -4.16 8.49 10.37
N LYS A 54 -4.89 9.31 9.61
CA LYS A 54 -6.06 10.07 10.11
C LYS A 54 -7.17 9.17 10.67
N ALA A 55 -7.28 7.93 10.18
CA ALA A 55 -8.24 6.94 10.68
C ALA A 55 -7.74 6.17 11.92
N GLY A 56 -6.54 6.46 12.43
CA GLY A 56 -5.94 5.81 13.60
C GLY A 56 -5.43 4.39 13.32
N ILE A 57 -5.14 4.06 12.05
CA ILE A 57 -4.64 2.75 11.66
C ILE A 57 -3.11 2.74 11.75
N ARG A 58 -2.55 1.69 12.35
CA ARG A 58 -1.08 1.48 12.36
C ARG A 58 -0.62 1.12 10.95
N VAL A 59 0.05 2.05 10.29
CA VAL A 59 0.47 1.91 8.90
C VAL A 59 1.96 2.19 8.77
N VAL A 60 2.60 1.47 7.85
CA VAL A 60 3.98 1.73 7.44
C VAL A 60 4.03 1.99 5.93
N ARG A 61 4.98 2.83 5.52
CA ARG A 61 5.25 3.17 4.12
C ARG A 61 6.56 2.53 3.67
N LEU A 62 6.48 1.65 2.68
CA LEU A 62 7.65 1.03 2.06
C LEU A 62 7.98 1.75 0.76
N GLY A 63 9.13 2.41 0.70
CA GLY A 63 9.62 3.14 -0.47
C GLY A 63 10.79 4.04 -0.08
N ARG A 64 11.49 4.59 -1.08
CA ARG A 64 12.65 5.44 -0.79
C ARG A 64 12.19 6.75 -0.11
N PRO A 65 12.88 7.22 0.95
CA PRO A 65 12.49 8.44 1.67
C PRO A 65 12.40 9.69 0.79
N ASP A 66 13.25 9.83 -0.25
CA ASP A 66 13.22 10.95 -1.20
C ASP A 66 11.93 11.02 -2.05
N ARG A 67 11.15 9.95 -2.07
CA ARG A 67 9.89 9.84 -2.82
C ARG A 67 8.64 9.92 -1.94
N VAL A 68 8.81 10.07 -0.63
CA VAL A 68 7.71 10.18 0.34
C VAL A 68 7.56 11.64 0.73
N ARG A 69 6.32 12.12 0.88
CA ARG A 69 6.05 13.48 1.36
C ARG A 69 6.72 13.74 2.72
N PRO A 70 7.37 14.90 2.93
CA PRO A 70 8.14 15.19 4.15
C PRO A 70 7.39 14.94 5.46
N GLU A 71 6.12 15.34 5.53
CA GLU A 71 5.24 15.17 6.68
C GLU A 71 4.90 13.70 7.01
N LEU A 72 5.09 12.79 6.05
CA LEU A 72 4.83 11.36 6.17
C LEU A 72 6.12 10.52 6.37
N LEU A 73 7.30 11.15 6.36
CA LEU A 73 8.58 10.44 6.49
C LEU A 73 8.67 9.60 7.76
N GLN A 74 8.03 10.03 8.85
CA GLN A 74 7.98 9.28 10.11
C GLN A 74 7.32 7.88 9.98
N TYR A 75 6.54 7.64 8.93
CA TYR A 75 5.91 6.33 8.66
C TYR A 75 6.74 5.47 7.68
N CYS A 76 7.81 6.03 7.10
CA CYS A 76 8.65 5.32 6.14
C CYS A 76 9.55 4.31 6.84
N VAL A 77 9.51 3.04 6.42
CA VAL A 77 10.27 1.94 7.04
C VAL A 77 11.77 2.24 7.09
N ASP A 78 12.30 2.90 6.05
CA ASP A 78 13.71 3.26 5.97
C ASP A 78 14.10 4.43 6.90
N VAL A 79 13.13 5.17 7.43
CA VAL A 79 13.33 6.33 8.32
C VAL A 79 13.00 6.01 9.77
N LEU A 80 12.31 4.89 10.06
CA LEU A 80 11.90 4.51 11.43
C LEU A 80 13.07 4.39 12.43
N GLN A 81 14.33 4.42 11.99
CA GLN A 81 15.51 4.52 12.84
C GLN A 81 16.54 5.52 12.28
N PRO A 82 16.34 6.83 12.49
CA PRO A 82 17.32 7.84 12.10
C PRO A 82 18.61 7.65 12.93
N GLY A 83 19.77 7.54 12.27
CA GLY A 83 21.07 7.55 12.94
C GLY A 83 21.73 6.19 13.19
N GLN A 84 21.17 5.07 12.70
CA GLN A 84 21.91 3.80 12.61
C GLN A 84 22.57 3.69 11.23
N THR A 85 23.89 3.55 11.21
CA THR A 85 24.70 3.37 9.98
C THR A 85 24.55 1.97 9.38
N GLU A 86 24.10 1.00 10.18
CA GLU A 86 23.87 -0.38 9.74
C GLU A 86 22.39 -0.67 9.47
N ILE A 87 22.14 -1.47 8.44
CA ILE A 87 20.79 -1.89 8.06
C ILE A 87 20.28 -2.91 9.08
N ASN A 88 19.40 -2.48 9.98
CA ASN A 88 18.74 -3.37 10.92
C ASN A 88 17.51 -4.05 10.29
N TRP A 89 17.76 -5.14 9.57
CA TRP A 89 16.71 -5.95 8.93
C TRP A 89 15.67 -6.49 9.91
N GLY A 90 16.09 -6.90 11.11
CA GLY A 90 15.19 -7.43 12.13
C GLY A 90 14.16 -6.42 12.59
N ALA A 91 14.59 -5.18 12.83
CA ALA A 91 13.69 -4.11 13.25
C ALA A 91 12.73 -3.66 12.14
N LYS A 92 13.22 -3.55 10.89
CA LYS A 92 12.36 -3.25 9.73
C LYS A 92 11.29 -4.32 9.53
N ALA A 93 11.68 -5.60 9.57
CA ALA A 93 10.75 -6.71 9.45
C ALA A 93 9.72 -6.72 10.60
N ALA A 94 10.13 -6.41 11.83
CA ALA A 94 9.22 -6.29 12.96
C ALA A 94 8.22 -5.13 12.78
N ALA A 95 8.67 -3.96 12.31
CA ALA A 95 7.79 -2.83 12.03
C ALA A 95 6.74 -3.17 10.98
N ILE A 96 7.13 -3.85 9.90
CA ILE A 96 6.20 -4.28 8.83
C ILE A 96 5.21 -5.32 9.37
N LYS A 97 5.68 -6.32 10.13
CA LYS A 97 4.81 -7.37 10.70
C LYS A 97 3.83 -6.84 11.75
N ASN A 98 4.21 -5.80 12.49
CA ASN A 98 3.36 -5.17 13.51
C ASN A 98 2.39 -4.13 12.95
N ALA A 99 2.55 -3.73 11.68
CA ALA A 99 1.64 -2.85 10.99
C ALA A 99 0.30 -3.55 10.72
N GLN A 100 -0.77 -2.77 10.68
CA GLN A 100 -2.09 -3.24 10.21
C GLN A 100 -2.21 -3.08 8.69
N VAL A 101 -1.56 -2.04 8.13
CA VAL A 101 -1.49 -1.80 6.69
C VAL A 101 -0.06 -1.49 6.28
N VAL A 102 0.36 -2.05 5.15
CA VAL A 102 1.59 -1.66 4.45
C VAL A 102 1.20 -0.89 3.21
N CYS A 103 1.68 0.35 3.09
CA CYS A 103 1.52 1.19 1.91
C CYS A 103 2.78 1.13 1.05
N SER A 104 2.67 0.80 -0.24
CA SER A 104 3.80 0.83 -1.17
C SER A 104 3.34 1.07 -2.60
N THR A 105 4.26 1.44 -3.49
CA THR A 105 3.96 1.36 -4.93
C THR A 105 3.91 -0.10 -5.37
N CYS A 106 3.23 -0.42 -6.47
CA CYS A 106 3.15 -1.80 -6.97
C CYS A 106 4.55 -2.41 -7.14
N VAL A 107 5.47 -1.69 -7.79
CA VAL A 107 6.87 -2.10 -7.94
C VAL A 107 7.61 -2.17 -6.60
N GLY A 108 7.35 -1.24 -5.68
CA GLY A 108 7.95 -1.22 -4.35
C GLY A 108 7.67 -2.48 -3.53
N THR A 109 6.57 -3.18 -3.79
CA THR A 109 6.26 -4.46 -3.15
C THR A 109 7.18 -5.62 -3.55
N GLY A 110 8.00 -5.43 -4.59
CA GLY A 110 9.07 -6.36 -4.96
C GLY A 110 10.29 -6.33 -4.03
N SER A 111 10.35 -5.39 -3.07
CA SER A 111 11.48 -5.21 -2.17
C SER A 111 11.76 -6.44 -1.29
N ASP A 112 13.06 -6.69 -1.05
CA ASP A 112 13.55 -7.71 -0.12
C ASP A 112 13.10 -7.43 1.33
N GLN A 113 12.74 -6.19 1.65
CA GLN A 113 12.15 -5.84 2.95
C GLN A 113 10.84 -6.60 3.25
N LEU A 114 10.18 -7.13 2.21
CA LEU A 114 8.96 -7.93 2.33
C LEU A 114 9.21 -9.44 2.22
N GLU A 115 10.47 -9.89 2.18
CA GLU A 115 10.78 -11.32 2.10
C GLU A 115 10.11 -12.11 3.25
N GLY A 116 9.40 -13.18 2.91
CA GLY A 116 8.63 -13.99 3.85
C GLY A 116 7.38 -13.32 4.44
N ILE A 117 6.98 -12.14 3.94
CA ILE A 117 5.75 -11.44 4.33
C ILE A 117 4.70 -11.64 3.23
N TYR A 118 3.52 -12.09 3.64
CA TYR A 118 2.39 -12.38 2.76
C TYR A 118 1.20 -11.50 3.08
N PHE A 119 0.44 -11.15 2.04
CA PHE A 119 -0.73 -10.27 2.12
C PHE A 119 -1.93 -10.98 1.50
N SER A 120 -2.82 -11.51 2.34
CA SER A 120 -4.03 -12.20 1.90
C SER A 120 -5.05 -11.23 1.27
N ALA A 121 -5.02 -9.95 1.67
CA ALA A 121 -5.86 -8.88 1.14
C ALA A 121 -5.00 -7.76 0.55
N VAL A 122 -5.26 -7.43 -0.72
CA VAL A 122 -4.55 -6.40 -1.49
C VAL A 122 -5.56 -5.41 -2.08
N LEU A 123 -5.28 -4.12 -1.94
CA LEU A 123 -5.99 -3.04 -2.63
C LEU A 123 -5.05 -2.31 -3.60
N LEU A 124 -5.51 -2.13 -4.84
CA LEU A 124 -4.88 -1.28 -5.85
C LEU A 124 -5.72 -0.02 -6.06
N ASP A 125 -5.23 1.15 -5.67
CA ASP A 125 -5.84 2.46 -5.96
C ASP A 125 -5.26 3.06 -7.25
N GLU A 126 -6.07 3.82 -7.97
CA GLU A 126 -5.76 4.28 -9.34
C GLU A 126 -5.43 3.12 -10.29
N ALA A 127 -6.17 2.00 -10.16
CA ALA A 127 -5.92 0.74 -10.85
C ALA A 127 -5.88 0.86 -12.39
N SER A 128 -6.61 1.82 -12.97
CA SER A 128 -6.60 2.08 -14.41
C SER A 128 -5.29 2.68 -14.92
N GLN A 129 -4.44 3.20 -14.02
CA GLN A 129 -3.13 3.78 -14.34
C GLN A 129 -1.98 2.79 -14.09
N ILE A 130 -2.27 1.54 -13.70
CA ILE A 130 -1.27 0.51 -13.38
C ILE A 130 -1.11 -0.40 -14.60
N THR A 131 0.13 -0.65 -15.04
CA THR A 131 0.39 -1.69 -16.05
C THR A 131 0.04 -3.07 -15.49
N GLU A 132 -0.41 -3.99 -16.36
CA GLU A 132 -0.76 -5.34 -15.94
C GLU A 132 0.41 -6.02 -15.21
N SER A 133 1.63 -5.90 -15.76
CA SER A 133 2.85 -6.42 -15.15
C SER A 133 3.12 -5.85 -13.75
N ALA A 134 2.94 -4.54 -13.55
CA ALA A 134 3.15 -3.94 -12.24
C ALA A 134 2.09 -4.40 -11.23
N SER A 135 0.84 -4.56 -11.69
CA SER A 135 -0.27 -5.00 -10.84
C SER A 135 -0.07 -6.42 -10.29
N LEU A 136 0.68 -7.28 -10.99
CA LEU A 136 0.95 -8.66 -10.57
C LEU A 136 1.95 -8.75 -9.40
N ILE A 137 2.89 -7.81 -9.27
CA ILE A 137 3.94 -7.82 -8.24
C ILE A 137 3.37 -7.96 -6.82
N PRO A 138 2.40 -7.12 -6.39
CA PRO A 138 1.78 -7.28 -5.06
C PRO A 138 0.95 -8.55 -4.94
N LEU A 139 0.39 -9.09 -6.03
CA LEU A 139 -0.46 -10.29 -6.00
C LEU A 139 0.35 -11.56 -5.75
N CYS A 140 1.59 -11.60 -6.24
CA CYS A 140 2.54 -12.69 -5.99
C CYS A 140 2.89 -12.86 -4.50
N ARG A 141 2.51 -11.92 -3.62
CA ARG A 141 2.70 -12.00 -2.17
C ARG A 141 1.57 -12.75 -1.44
N GLY A 142 0.93 -13.73 -2.10
CA GLY A 142 -0.09 -14.59 -1.47
C GLY A 142 -1.50 -13.99 -1.44
N CYS A 143 -1.83 -13.12 -2.39
CA CYS A 143 -3.14 -12.46 -2.47
C CYS A 143 -4.28 -13.46 -2.68
N GLN A 144 -5.27 -13.43 -1.80
CA GLN A 144 -6.51 -14.22 -1.89
C GLN A 144 -7.75 -13.34 -2.13
N GLN A 145 -7.70 -12.08 -1.69
CA GLN A 145 -8.74 -11.07 -1.88
C GLN A 145 -8.13 -9.80 -2.48
N LEU A 146 -8.59 -9.45 -3.68
CA LEU A 146 -8.12 -8.29 -4.42
C LEU A 146 -9.27 -7.30 -4.65
N VAL A 147 -9.02 -6.03 -4.36
CA VAL A 147 -9.89 -4.90 -4.75
C VAL A 147 -9.09 -3.96 -5.64
N LEU A 148 -9.59 -3.71 -6.85
CA LEU A 148 -9.04 -2.71 -7.75
C LEU A 148 -10.01 -1.51 -7.80
N VAL A 149 -9.51 -0.32 -7.51
CA VAL A 149 -10.27 0.92 -7.54
C VAL A 149 -9.68 1.83 -8.61
N GLY A 150 -10.48 2.23 -9.59
CA GLY A 150 -9.97 3.01 -10.72
C GLY A 150 -11.07 3.59 -11.61
N ASP A 151 -10.64 4.16 -12.73
CA ASP A 151 -11.50 4.75 -13.74
C ASP A 151 -10.90 4.55 -15.13
N GLN A 152 -11.50 3.65 -15.91
CA GLN A 152 -11.04 3.31 -17.26
C GLN A 152 -11.23 4.45 -18.26
N CYS A 153 -12.01 5.47 -17.93
CA CYS A 153 -12.22 6.66 -18.77
C CYS A 153 -11.18 7.76 -18.49
N GLN A 154 -10.27 7.57 -17.52
CA GLN A 154 -9.15 8.47 -17.24
C GLN A 154 -7.88 8.05 -17.99
N LEU A 155 -6.76 8.71 -17.70
CA LEU A 155 -5.49 8.46 -18.36
C LEU A 155 -5.07 6.98 -18.22
N PRO A 156 -4.58 6.35 -19.30
CA PRO A 156 -4.03 5.00 -19.23
C PRO A 156 -2.67 5.01 -18.50
N PRO A 157 -2.11 3.82 -18.18
CA PRO A 157 -0.75 3.71 -17.66
C PRO A 157 0.24 4.31 -18.67
N THR A 158 1.26 5.02 -18.17
CA THR A 158 2.34 5.51 -19.03
C THR A 158 3.34 4.38 -19.26
N VAL A 159 3.46 3.91 -20.51
CA VAL A 159 4.50 2.96 -20.92
C VAL A 159 5.55 3.75 -21.70
N ALA A 160 6.77 3.84 -21.16
CA ALA A 160 7.90 4.53 -21.79
C ALA A 160 8.84 3.53 -22.46
#